data_AF-A0ABD1E0R2-F1
#
_entry.id   AF-A0ABD1E0R2-F1
#
_cell.length_a   1.000
_cell.length_b   1.000
_cell.length_c   1.000
_cell.angle_alpha   90.00
_cell.angle_beta   90.00
_cell.angle_gamma   90.00
#
_symmetry.space_group_name_H-M   'P 1'
#
loop_
_entity.id
_entity.type
_entity.pdbx_description
1 polymer ?
#
loop_
_entity_poly.entity_id
_entity_poly.type
_entity_poly.pdbx_seq_one_letter_code
_entity_poly.pdbx_strand_id
1 'polypeptide(L)'
;MNEKQDKRCRAPNYSQEEKMRLLSLIAEMKDVIENKTTDAVTWHQKEEAWKEVTIKFNASSLVKRSVASIKNFYENQKRNCHKKASEERRYLKGTGGGPALPSTSTDNLHDLTLAIVNKKTVYGLECEFGGDAANERNEEEIVEENNIPLENKENEVCFK
;
A
#
# COMPACT_ATOMS: atom_id res chain seq x y z
N MET A 1 39.64 -9.44 23.51
CA MET A 1 38.32 -9.82 24.08
C MET A 1 37.54 -10.48 22.95
N ASN A 2 37.33 -11.80 23.01
CA ASN A 2 36.62 -12.53 21.95
C ASN A 2 35.11 -12.46 22.23
N GLU A 3 34.41 -11.66 21.45
CA GLU A 3 32.95 -11.65 21.41
C GLU A 3 32.48 -12.93 20.72
N LYS A 4 31.80 -13.80 21.48
CA LYS A 4 31.21 -15.02 20.94
C LYS A 4 30.13 -14.60 19.94
N GLN A 5 30.39 -14.80 18.66
CA GLN A 5 29.37 -14.65 17.63
C GLN A 5 28.31 -15.73 17.86
N ASP A 6 27.19 -15.36 18.48
CA ASP A 6 26.03 -16.22 18.58
C ASP A 6 25.61 -16.66 17.18
N LYS A 7 25.48 -17.97 16.98
CA LYS A 7 25.00 -18.55 15.72
C LYS A 7 23.65 -17.93 15.41
N ARG A 8 23.53 -17.24 14.28
CA ARG A 8 22.28 -16.62 13.82
C ARG A 8 21.21 -17.69 13.64
N CYS A 9 20.39 -17.89 14.67
CA CYS A 9 19.16 -18.66 14.56
C CYS A 9 18.18 -17.90 13.66
N ARG A 10 17.57 -18.61 12.71
CA ARG A 10 16.54 -18.01 11.85
C ARG A 10 15.36 -17.63 12.73
N ALA A 11 14.92 -16.37 12.63
CA ALA A 11 13.69 -15.94 13.27
C ALA A 11 12.51 -16.75 12.70
N PRO A 12 11.45 -17.01 13.50
CA PRO A 12 10.27 -17.72 13.02
C PRO A 12 9.61 -16.99 11.86
N ASN A 13 8.79 -17.70 11.08
CA ASN A 13 7.99 -17.07 10.03
C ASN A 13 6.90 -16.19 10.65
N TYR A 14 6.43 -15.18 9.90
CA TYR A 14 5.28 -14.38 10.32
C TYR A 14 3.99 -15.20 10.18
N SER A 15 3.17 -15.23 11.24
CA SER A 15 1.81 -15.76 11.21
C SER A 15 0.90 -14.86 10.35
N GLN A 16 -0.24 -15.37 9.89
CA GLN A 16 -1.14 -14.56 9.07
C GLN A 16 -1.65 -13.31 9.81
N GLU A 17 -1.96 -13.46 11.09
CA GLU A 17 -2.40 -12.36 11.95
C GLU A 17 -1.30 -11.30 12.16
N GLU A 18 -0.05 -11.75 12.36
CA GLU A 18 1.10 -10.84 12.45
C GLU A 18 1.28 -10.04 11.16
N LYS A 19 1.11 -10.68 9.99
CA LYS A 19 1.22 -10.01 8.69
C LYS A 19 0.13 -8.95 8.51
N MET A 20 -1.13 -9.29 8.82
CA MET A 20 -2.26 -8.36 8.73
C MET A 20 -2.01 -7.14 9.62
N ARG A 21 -1.66 -7.38 10.89
CA ARG A 21 -1.36 -6.32 11.86
C ARG A 21 -0.20 -5.43 11.41
N LEU A 22 0.87 -6.02 10.90
CA LEU A 22 2.02 -5.26 10.43
C LEU A 22 1.65 -4.37 9.24
N LEU A 23 0.83 -4.86 8.31
CA LEU A 23 0.32 -4.03 7.21
C LEU A 23 -0.58 -2.91 7.71
N SER A 24 -1.46 -3.15 8.70
CA SER A 24 -2.28 -2.10 9.31
C SER A 24 -1.43 -0.98 9.93
N LEU A 25 -0.38 -1.33 10.68
CA LEU A 25 0.54 -0.34 11.27
C LEU A 25 1.31 0.46 10.21
N ILE A 26 1.68 -0.19 9.10
CA ILE A 26 2.33 0.50 7.97
C ILE A 26 1.33 1.43 7.27
N ALA A 27 0.06 1.03 7.16
CA ALA A 27 -0.99 1.85 6.56
C ALA A 27 -1.20 3.17 7.31
N GLU A 28 -1.08 3.17 8.64
CA GLU A 28 -1.14 4.39 9.47
C GLU A 28 -0.03 5.41 9.11
N MET A 29 1.15 4.93 8.69
CA MET A 29 2.32 5.76 8.35
C MET A 29 2.62 5.78 6.85
N LYS A 30 1.64 5.42 6.00
CA LYS A 30 1.84 5.25 4.56
C LYS A 30 2.38 6.51 3.89
N ASP A 31 1.95 7.69 4.33
CA ASP A 31 2.27 8.96 3.68
C ASP A 31 3.76 9.31 3.80
N VAL A 32 4.40 8.86 4.89
CA VAL A 32 5.84 9.02 5.10
C VAL A 32 6.61 7.88 4.42
N ILE A 33 6.15 6.64 4.59
CA ILE A 33 6.85 5.44 4.11
C ILE A 33 6.88 5.38 2.57
N GLU A 34 5.76 5.66 1.90
CA GLU A 34 5.63 5.61 0.43
C GLU A 34 5.89 6.98 -0.24
N ASN A 35 6.41 7.95 0.50
CA ASN A 35 6.86 9.22 -0.07
C ASN A 35 8.00 8.97 -1.08
N LYS A 36 7.90 9.52 -2.29
CA LYS A 36 8.91 9.35 -3.35
C LYS A 36 10.05 10.37 -3.30
N THR A 37 9.95 11.36 -2.42
CA THR A 37 10.96 12.41 -2.25
C THR A 37 12.28 11.82 -1.74
N THR A 38 13.39 12.39 -2.21
CA THR A 38 14.77 11.91 -1.96
C THR A 38 15.62 12.94 -1.21
N ASP A 39 15.01 13.66 -0.27
CA ASP A 39 15.71 14.66 0.54
C ASP A 39 16.19 14.07 1.87
N ALA A 40 17.27 14.61 2.43
CA ALA A 40 17.82 14.14 3.72
C ALA A 40 16.78 14.16 4.85
N VAL A 41 15.93 15.19 4.91
CA VAL A 41 14.84 15.28 5.89
C VAL A 41 13.86 14.12 5.73
N THR A 42 13.44 13.83 4.49
CA THR A 42 12.50 12.73 4.22
C THR A 42 13.12 11.36 4.50
N TRP A 43 14.43 11.22 4.33
CA TRP A 43 15.15 9.99 4.69
C TRP A 43 15.10 9.75 6.21
N HIS A 44 15.38 10.77 7.01
CA HIS A 44 15.29 10.70 8.47
C HIS A 44 13.85 10.40 8.93
N GLN A 45 12.86 11.09 8.36
CA GLN A 45 11.44 10.85 8.67
C GLN A 45 11.02 9.41 8.37
N LYS A 46 11.45 8.86 7.23
CA LYS A 46 11.22 7.44 6.90
C LYS A 46 11.88 6.54 7.93
N GLU A 47 13.13 6.81 8.31
CA GLU A 47 13.83 6.01 9.30
C GLU A 47 13.11 6.00 10.65
N GLU A 48 12.62 7.16 11.11
CA GLU A 48 11.84 7.30 12.32
C GLU A 48 10.49 6.57 12.24
N ALA A 49 9.75 6.73 11.13
CA ALA A 49 8.51 6.01 10.90
C ALA A 49 8.71 4.49 10.99
N TRP A 50 9.78 3.96 10.38
CA TRP A 50 10.11 2.54 10.47
C TRP A 50 10.46 2.09 11.89
N LYS A 51 11.14 2.94 12.68
CA LYS A 51 11.41 2.67 14.10
C LYS A 51 10.10 2.65 14.89
N GLU A 52 9.19 3.59 14.64
CA GLU A 52 7.90 3.65 15.29
C GLU A 52 7.03 2.42 14.98
N VAL A 53 6.91 2.01 13.70
CA VAL A 53 6.23 0.75 13.31
C VAL A 53 6.81 -0.42 14.09
N THR A 54 8.14 -0.47 14.18
CA THR A 54 8.84 -1.55 14.88
C THR A 54 8.52 -1.58 16.36
N ILE A 55 8.52 -0.41 17.03
CA ILE A 55 8.17 -0.27 18.43
C ILE A 55 6.73 -0.70 18.67
N LYS A 56 5.78 -0.18 17.88
CA LYS A 56 4.35 -0.51 17.98
C LYS A 56 4.09 -2.00 17.77
N PHE A 57 4.68 -2.60 16.73
CA PHE A 57 4.56 -4.03 16.46
C PHE A 57 5.14 -4.88 17.60
N ASN A 58 6.36 -4.54 18.02
CA ASN A 58 7.07 -5.26 19.08
C ASN A 58 6.40 -5.09 20.45
N ALA A 59 5.73 -3.98 20.75
CA ALA A 59 5.04 -3.79 22.03
C ALA A 59 3.98 -4.87 22.27
N SER A 60 3.34 -5.32 21.21
CA SER A 60 2.28 -6.33 21.23
C SER A 60 2.70 -7.73 20.77
N SER A 61 3.91 -7.87 20.22
CA SER A 61 4.38 -9.13 19.66
C SER A 61 5.17 -9.94 20.69
N LEU A 62 4.91 -11.26 20.70
CA LEU A 62 5.70 -12.24 21.45
C LEU A 62 7.13 -12.32 20.91
N VAL A 63 7.30 -12.22 19.59
CA VAL A 63 8.60 -12.28 18.93
C VAL A 63 9.03 -10.88 18.51
N LYS A 64 10.14 -10.41 19.07
CA LYS A 64 10.71 -9.11 18.71
C LYS A 64 11.39 -9.19 17.35
N ARG A 65 11.09 -8.24 16.48
CA ARG A 65 11.67 -8.10 15.14
C ARG A 65 12.52 -6.85 15.05
N SER A 66 13.58 -6.92 14.26
CA SER A 66 14.39 -5.74 13.93
C SER A 66 13.69 -4.90 12.87
N VAL A 67 14.03 -3.61 12.81
CA VAL A 67 13.57 -2.68 11.78
C VAL A 67 13.83 -3.23 10.37
N ALA A 68 15.01 -3.83 10.17
CA ALA A 68 15.38 -4.45 8.90
C ALA A 68 14.44 -5.62 8.53
N SER A 69 14.00 -6.43 9.50
CA SER A 69 13.07 -7.52 9.23
C SER A 69 11.69 -7.02 8.82
N ILE A 70 11.22 -5.93 9.44
CA ILE A 70 9.93 -5.29 9.11
C ILE A 70 9.97 -4.63 7.73
N LYS A 71 11.05 -3.89 7.42
CA LYS A 71 11.28 -3.33 6.08
C LYS A 71 11.28 -4.43 5.02
N ASN A 72 12.05 -5.50 5.23
CA ASN A 72 12.12 -6.62 4.30
C ASN A 72 10.77 -7.33 4.12
N PHE A 73 9.98 -7.45 5.19
CA PHE A 73 8.63 -7.97 5.09
C PHE A 73 7.80 -7.13 4.11
N TYR A 74 7.77 -5.80 4.31
CA TYR A 74 6.97 -4.92 3.47
C TYR A 74 7.45 -4.91 2.01
N GLU A 75 8.76 -4.86 1.75
CA GLU A 75 9.31 -4.94 0.40
C GLU A 75 8.93 -6.25 -0.32
N ASN A 76 8.95 -7.38 0.42
CA ASN A 76 8.47 -8.65 -0.12
C ASN A 76 6.97 -8.61 -0.44
N GLN A 77 6.16 -7.96 0.40
CA GLN A 77 4.72 -7.80 0.13
C GLN A 77 4.45 -6.93 -1.10
N LYS A 78 5.19 -5.83 -1.27
CA LYS A 78 5.12 -5.04 -2.51
C LYS A 78 5.46 -5.89 -3.71
N ARG A 79 6.60 -6.60 -3.68
CA ARG A 79 7.03 -7.47 -4.78
C ARG A 79 5.97 -8.52 -5.13
N ASN A 80 5.33 -9.12 -4.13
CA ASN A 80 4.25 -10.08 -4.35
C ASN A 80 3.04 -9.43 -5.03
N CYS A 81 2.68 -8.20 -4.65
CA CYS A 81 1.58 -7.45 -5.30
C CYS A 81 1.90 -7.12 -6.77
N HIS A 82 3.11 -6.63 -7.05
CA HIS A 82 3.54 -6.37 -8.43
C HIS A 82 3.56 -7.65 -9.27
N LYS A 83 3.98 -8.77 -8.68
CA LYS A 83 3.99 -10.08 -9.35
C LYS A 83 2.57 -10.50 -9.73
N LYS A 84 1.62 -10.46 -8.78
CA LYS A 84 0.21 -10.79 -9.04
C LYS A 84 -0.40 -9.92 -10.14
N ALA A 85 -0.25 -8.60 -10.04
CA ALA A 85 -0.75 -7.68 -11.06
C ALA A 85 -0.13 -7.92 -12.45
N SER A 86 1.16 -8.26 -12.51
CA SER A 86 1.82 -8.61 -13.78
C SER A 86 1.32 -9.95 -14.34
N GLU A 87 1.07 -10.93 -13.49
CA GLU A 87 0.51 -12.22 -13.89
C GLU A 87 -0.90 -12.02 -14.45
N GLU A 88 -1.77 -11.30 -13.73
CA GLU A 88 -3.13 -10.94 -14.17
C GLU A 88 -3.13 -10.27 -15.55
N ARG A 89 -2.28 -9.26 -15.74
CA ARG A 89 -2.15 -8.57 -17.04
C ARG A 89 -1.69 -9.52 -18.15
N ARG A 90 -0.73 -10.40 -17.85
CA ARG A 90 -0.22 -11.39 -18.81
C ARG A 90 -1.31 -12.38 -19.21
N TYR A 91 -2.13 -12.84 -18.26
CA TYR A 91 -3.24 -13.73 -18.56
C TYR A 91 -4.32 -13.04 -19.40
N LEU A 92 -4.69 -11.79 -19.06
CA LEU A 92 -5.69 -11.04 -19.82
C LEU A 92 -5.28 -10.82 -21.28
N LYS A 93 -3.99 -10.58 -21.54
CA LYS A 93 -3.43 -10.37 -22.88
C LYS A 93 -3.06 -11.66 -23.62
N GLY A 94 -3.24 -12.84 -23.02
CA GLY A 94 -2.85 -14.12 -23.62
C GLY A 94 -3.92 -14.68 -24.55
N THR A 95 -3.67 -14.70 -25.86
CA THR A 95 -4.58 -15.28 -26.88
C THR A 95 -4.18 -16.68 -27.35
N GLY A 96 -3.16 -17.29 -26.73
CA GLY A 96 -2.50 -18.51 -27.23
C GLY A 96 -2.54 -19.73 -26.30
N GLY A 97 -3.72 -20.23 -25.95
CA GLY A 97 -3.89 -21.58 -25.37
C GLY A 97 -3.26 -21.85 -24.00
N GLY A 98 -3.04 -20.81 -23.18
CA GLY A 98 -2.53 -20.96 -21.82
C GLY A 98 -3.56 -21.59 -20.86
N PRO A 99 -3.10 -22.15 -19.72
CA PRO A 99 -4.01 -22.68 -18.70
C PRO A 99 -4.94 -21.59 -18.17
N ALA A 100 -6.19 -21.95 -17.86
CA ALA A 100 -7.20 -21.06 -17.34
C ALA A 100 -6.74 -20.36 -16.05
N LEU A 101 -7.14 -19.10 -15.87
CA LEU A 101 -6.86 -18.33 -14.67
C LEU A 101 -7.42 -19.10 -13.46
N PRO A 102 -6.60 -19.46 -12.45
CA PRO A 102 -7.15 -19.99 -11.21
C PRO A 102 -8.04 -18.91 -10.58
N SER A 103 -9.23 -19.28 -10.10
CA SER A 103 -10.12 -18.35 -9.41
C SER A 103 -9.37 -17.74 -8.23
N THR A 104 -8.98 -16.47 -8.33
CA THR A 104 -8.24 -15.81 -7.27
C THR A 104 -9.18 -15.56 -6.10
N SER A 105 -9.12 -16.43 -5.10
CA SER A 105 -9.51 -16.08 -3.74
C SER A 105 -8.73 -14.81 -3.39
N THR A 106 -9.41 -13.68 -3.26
CA THR A 106 -8.80 -12.39 -2.90
C THR A 106 -8.15 -12.55 -1.54
N ASP A 107 -6.82 -12.65 -1.54
CA ASP A 107 -6.07 -12.72 -0.29
C ASP A 107 -6.22 -11.37 0.41
N ASN A 108 -6.85 -11.32 1.59
CA ASN A 108 -7.01 -10.10 2.40
C ASN A 108 -5.70 -9.30 2.56
N LEU A 109 -4.57 -10.01 2.54
CA LEU A 109 -3.22 -9.45 2.62
C LEU A 109 -2.83 -8.64 1.36
N HIS A 110 -3.26 -9.11 0.19
CA HIS A 110 -3.03 -8.45 -1.09
C HIS A 110 -3.77 -7.12 -1.15
N ASP A 111 -5.06 -7.13 -0.78
CA ASP A 111 -5.92 -5.95 -0.82
C ASP A 111 -5.41 -4.86 0.13
N LEU A 112 -5.03 -5.23 1.35
CA LEU A 112 -4.40 -4.31 2.30
C LEU A 112 -3.10 -3.72 1.74
N THR A 113 -2.25 -4.55 1.11
CA THR A 113 -0.99 -4.04 0.55
C THR A 113 -1.27 -3.09 -0.62
N LEU A 114 -2.25 -3.39 -1.47
CA LEU A 114 -2.63 -2.54 -2.59
C LEU A 114 -3.23 -1.20 -2.15
N ALA A 115 -3.88 -1.16 -0.99
CA ALA A 115 -4.38 0.07 -0.39
C ALA A 115 -3.26 1.00 0.12
N ILE A 116 -2.09 0.45 0.45
CA ILE A 116 -0.93 1.20 0.94
C ILE A 116 -0.06 1.66 -0.23
N VAL A 117 0.22 0.76 -1.18
CA VAL A 117 1.14 1.01 -2.30
C VAL A 117 0.50 1.96 -3.30
N ASN A 118 1.32 2.81 -3.92
CA ASN A 118 0.86 3.66 -5.01
C ASN A 118 0.35 2.83 -6.19
N LYS A 119 -0.96 2.83 -6.45
CA LYS A 119 -1.60 2.06 -7.53
C LYS A 119 -0.94 2.25 -8.90
N LYS A 120 -0.48 3.46 -9.23
CA LYS A 120 0.17 3.76 -10.51
C LYS A 120 1.49 3.00 -10.69
N THR A 121 2.20 2.68 -9.60
CA THR A 121 3.43 1.88 -9.70
C THR A 121 3.13 0.41 -9.97
N VAL A 122 1.96 -0.08 -9.55
CA VAL A 122 1.55 -1.48 -9.74
C VAL A 122 0.93 -1.69 -11.12
N TYR A 123 -0.04 -0.86 -11.50
CA TYR A 123 -0.81 -1.04 -12.72
C TYR A 123 -0.28 -0.26 -13.93
N GLY A 124 0.64 0.68 -13.71
CA GLY A 124 1.13 1.58 -14.74
C GLY A 124 0.24 2.83 -14.87
N LEU A 125 0.57 3.67 -15.84
CA LEU A 125 -0.31 4.76 -16.26
C LEU A 125 -1.29 4.22 -17.29
N GLU A 126 -2.56 4.58 -17.13
CA GLU A 126 -3.56 4.36 -18.18
C GLU A 126 -3.19 5.23 -19.38
N CYS A 127 -3.25 4.65 -20.56
CA CYS A 127 -2.96 5.34 -21.81
C CYS A 127 -4.14 5.16 -22.74
N GLU A 128 -4.81 6.26 -23.06
CA GLU A 128 -6.02 6.30 -23.91
C GLU A 128 -5.75 5.83 -25.35
N PHE A 129 -4.52 6.01 -25.83
CA PHE A 129 -4.12 5.74 -27.22
C PHE A 129 -3.12 4.58 -27.36
N GLY A 130 -3.12 3.64 -26.40
CA GLY A 130 -2.43 2.36 -26.58
C GLY A 130 -3.25 1.44 -27.46
N GLY A 131 -2.65 0.75 -28.43
CA GLY A 131 -3.32 -0.18 -29.37
C GLY A 131 -3.96 -1.44 -28.75
N ASP A 132 -4.30 -1.38 -27.46
CA ASP A 132 -4.84 -2.45 -26.62
C ASP A 132 -6.18 -2.02 -25.96
N ALA A 133 -6.95 -1.11 -26.58
CA ALA A 133 -8.22 -0.63 -26.05
C ALA A 133 -9.27 -1.77 -25.95
N ALA A 134 -9.28 -2.46 -24.81
CA ALA A 134 -10.30 -3.45 -24.48
C ALA A 134 -11.40 -2.79 -23.66
N ASN A 135 -12.45 -2.38 -24.38
CA ASN A 135 -13.85 -2.26 -23.97
C ASN A 135 -14.12 -1.57 -22.62
N GLU A 136 -14.42 -0.27 -22.71
CA GLU A 136 -15.17 0.51 -21.71
C GLU A 136 -16.31 -0.35 -21.14
N ARG A 137 -16.26 -0.64 -19.85
CA ARG A 137 -17.43 -1.10 -19.09
C ARG A 137 -17.80 0.01 -18.14
N ASN A 138 -18.77 0.81 -18.61
CA ASN A 138 -19.64 1.76 -17.94
C ASN A 138 -19.09 2.37 -16.64
N GLU A 139 -18.69 3.63 -16.76
CA GLU A 139 -18.57 4.58 -15.67
C GLU A 139 -19.93 4.68 -14.96
N GLU A 140 -19.95 4.40 -13.66
CA GLU A 140 -21.04 4.83 -12.80
C GLU A 140 -21.08 6.36 -12.84
N GLU A 141 -22.17 6.87 -13.40
CA GLU A 141 -22.54 8.28 -13.53
C GLU A 141 -22.55 8.95 -12.15
N ILE A 142 -21.44 9.57 -11.76
CA ILE A 142 -21.42 10.55 -10.67
C ILE A 142 -21.72 11.90 -11.31
N VAL A 143 -23.01 12.28 -11.29
CA VAL A 143 -23.45 13.65 -11.55
C VAL A 143 -22.91 14.57 -10.45
N GLU A 144 -21.75 15.16 -10.68
CA GLU A 144 -21.32 16.37 -9.99
C GLU A 144 -21.80 17.58 -10.80
N GLU A 145 -22.72 18.37 -10.24
CA GLU A 145 -22.68 19.82 -10.40
C GLU A 145 -23.71 20.51 -9.48
N ASN A 146 -23.24 21.19 -8.43
CA ASN A 146 -23.14 22.65 -8.47
C ASN A 146 -22.95 23.30 -7.07
N ASN A 147 -21.79 23.97 -6.96
CA ASN A 147 -21.61 25.33 -6.46
C ASN A 147 -22.22 25.75 -5.12
N ILE A 148 -21.34 25.87 -4.13
CA ILE A 148 -21.51 26.74 -2.97
C ILE A 148 -21.05 28.15 -3.37
N PRO A 149 -21.86 29.21 -3.17
CA PRO A 149 -21.32 30.55 -2.95
C PRO A 149 -21.42 30.90 -1.46
N LEU A 150 -20.27 31.19 -0.85
CA LEU A 150 -20.15 31.83 0.45
C LEU A 150 -20.15 33.35 0.28
N GLU A 151 -20.64 34.04 1.31
CA GLU A 151 -20.50 35.48 1.62
C GLU A 151 -21.40 36.44 0.78
N ASN A 152 -22.13 37.41 1.34
CA ASN A 152 -21.81 38.28 2.46
C ASN A 152 -23.04 38.83 3.23
N LYS A 153 -22.72 39.28 4.45
CA LYS A 153 -23.55 39.96 5.46
C LYS A 153 -24.15 41.27 4.94
N GLU A 154 -25.40 41.55 5.31
CA GLU A 154 -25.82 42.86 5.83
C GLU A 154 -26.81 42.70 6.98
N ASN A 155 -26.57 43.49 8.02
CA ASN A 155 -27.28 43.55 9.29
C ASN A 155 -28.52 44.47 9.21
N GLU A 156 -29.32 44.41 10.28
CA GLU A 156 -30.39 45.34 10.70
C GLU A 156 -31.71 45.18 9.93
N VAL A 157 -32.88 45.05 10.57
CA VAL A 157 -33.46 46.04 11.48
C VAL A 157 -34.47 45.39 12.44
N CYS A 158 -34.46 45.87 13.68
CA CYS A 158 -35.42 45.65 14.78
C CYS A 158 -36.71 46.49 14.58
N PHE A 159 -37.74 46.25 15.41
CA PHE A 159 -39.04 46.95 15.56
C PHE A 159 -40.19 46.35 14.74
N LYS A 160 -41.37 46.02 15.30
CA LYS A 160 -42.02 46.44 16.55
C LYS A 160 -43.05 45.40 16.97
#